data_AF-A0AAV9BE80-F1
#
_entry.id   AF-A0AAV9BE80-F1
#
_cell.length_a   1.000
_cell.length_b   1.000
_cell.length_c   1.000
_cell.angle_alpha   90.00
_cell.angle_beta   90.00
_cell.angle_gamma   90.00
#
_symmetry.space_group_name_H-M   'P 1'
#
loop_
_entity.id
_entity.type
_entity.pdbx_description
1 polymer ?
#
loop_
_entity_poly.entity_id
_entity_poly.type
_entity_poly.pdbx_seq_one_letter_code
_entity_poly.pdbx_strand_id
1 'polypeptide(L)'
;MTDRTVEVVSCRQQRRDGERNGGCHGKPSELIEVESVLKDGIPVVKRFSGGGTVIVDSGTIFMSFICNKGDIPGLQPYPSPIMSWTGQLYGQILSGVGDFCLRENDYAFGSRKVGGNAQSITKDRWIHHTSFLWDYDVKNMEYLKLPSRAPKYRSTSTPYKLQENRKNEERKRGKEWITPYQHKYAITITPPKSDLQKWLSDFQHLESSSTNPSAN
;
A
#
# COMPACT_ATOMS: atom_id res chain seq x y z
N MET A 1 -1.79 -13.03 26.19
CA MET A 1 -2.39 -12.08 25.22
C MET A 1 -1.50 -12.07 24.00
N THR A 2 -1.93 -12.63 22.88
CA THR A 2 -1.17 -12.58 21.63
C THR A 2 -1.21 -11.15 21.11
N ASP A 3 -0.04 -10.53 20.98
CA ASP A 3 0.17 -9.26 20.27
C ASP A 3 -0.20 -9.44 18.80
N ARG A 4 -1.50 -9.35 18.48
CA ARG A 4 -1.97 -9.42 17.10
C ARG A 4 -1.88 -8.03 16.51
N THR A 5 -0.83 -7.81 15.72
CA THR A 5 -0.58 -6.57 14.97
C THR A 5 -1.43 -6.50 13.70
N VAL A 6 -2.73 -6.74 13.82
CA VAL A 6 -3.64 -6.78 12.67
C VAL A 6 -4.56 -5.57 12.73
N GLU A 7 -4.68 -4.81 11.65
CA GLU A 7 -5.57 -3.64 11.57
C GLU A 7 -6.44 -3.70 10.32
N VAL A 8 -7.72 -3.37 10.45
CA VAL A 8 -8.62 -3.16 9.32
C VAL A 8 -8.58 -1.68 8.95
N VAL A 9 -8.15 -1.34 7.73
CA VAL A 9 -8.12 0.05 7.26
C VAL A 9 -9.24 0.32 6.26
N SER A 10 -10.21 1.15 6.65
CA SER A 10 -11.37 1.54 5.85
C SER A 10 -11.27 2.99 5.35
N CYS A 11 -11.99 3.34 4.28
CA CYS A 11 -11.92 4.64 3.59
C CYS A 11 -12.78 5.74 4.24
N ARG A 12 -12.34 7.00 4.15
CA ARG A 12 -13.15 8.22 4.32
C ARG A 12 -13.28 8.94 2.97
N GLN A 13 -14.50 9.27 2.56
CA GLN A 13 -14.74 10.07 1.34
C GLN A 13 -14.22 11.50 1.54
N GLN A 14 -13.38 11.99 0.63
CA GLN A 14 -13.18 13.43 0.46
C GLN A 14 -14.40 13.98 -0.29
N ARG A 15 -15.18 14.86 0.35
CA ARG A 15 -16.21 15.63 -0.36
C ARG A 15 -15.50 16.60 -1.31
N ARG A 16 -15.74 16.46 -2.61
CA ARG A 16 -15.61 17.54 -3.58
C ARG A 16 -16.99 17.79 -4.15
N ASP A 17 -17.37 19.07 -4.24
CA ASP A 17 -18.61 19.48 -4.86
C ASP A 17 -18.61 19.00 -6.33
N GLY A 18 -19.64 18.24 -6.71
CA GLY A 18 -19.97 17.97 -8.11
C GLY A 18 -19.52 16.66 -8.76
N GLU A 19 -18.65 15.84 -8.15
CA GLU A 19 -18.13 14.63 -8.84
C GLU A 19 -18.27 13.33 -8.02
N ARG A 20 -19.17 12.43 -8.48
CA ARG A 20 -19.30 11.06 -7.96
C ARG A 20 -18.13 10.20 -8.46
N ASN A 21 -16.96 10.32 -7.84
CA ASN A 21 -15.97 9.25 -7.89
C ASN A 21 -16.22 8.26 -6.74
N GLY A 22 -16.42 6.98 -7.10
CA GLY A 22 -16.95 5.91 -6.25
C GLY A 22 -16.02 5.50 -5.11
N GLY A 23 -16.02 6.27 -4.02
CA GLY A 23 -15.53 5.83 -2.73
C GLY A 23 -16.61 5.02 -2.01
N CYS A 24 -16.23 3.86 -1.48
CA CYS A 24 -17.11 3.02 -0.69
C CYS A 24 -17.44 3.70 0.65
N HIS A 25 -18.59 4.37 0.72
CA HIS A 25 -19.31 4.55 1.98
C HIS A 25 -19.94 3.20 2.39
N GLY A 26 -19.13 2.27 2.89
CA GLY A 26 -19.65 1.03 3.46
C GLY A 26 -19.85 1.19 4.95
N LYS A 27 -20.99 0.74 5.48
CA LYS A 27 -21.09 0.49 6.93
C LYS A 27 -20.05 -0.57 7.30
N PRO A 28 -19.40 -0.53 8.48
CA PRO A 28 -18.46 -1.59 8.87
C PRO A 28 -19.05 -3.00 8.67
N SER A 29 -20.34 -3.19 8.96
CA SER A 29 -21.08 -4.44 8.73
C SER A 29 -21.14 -4.93 7.28
N GLU A 30 -20.89 -4.08 6.30
CA GLU A 30 -20.85 -4.41 4.86
C GLU A 30 -19.42 -4.69 4.38
N LEU A 31 -18.41 -4.34 5.17
CA LEU A 31 -17.01 -4.37 4.79
C LEU A 31 -16.20 -5.43 5.54
N ILE A 32 -16.62 -5.75 6.77
CA ILE A 32 -15.93 -6.67 7.67
C ILE A 32 -16.88 -7.62 8.38
N GLU A 33 -16.33 -8.74 8.82
CA GLU A 33 -16.98 -9.66 9.75
C GLU A 33 -16.90 -9.12 11.18
N VAL A 34 -17.89 -8.31 11.54
CA VAL A 34 -17.90 -7.50 12.78
C VAL A 34 -17.73 -8.35 14.04
N GLU A 35 -18.39 -9.50 14.13
CA GLU A 35 -18.31 -10.38 15.30
C GLU A 35 -16.90 -10.93 15.49
N SER A 36 -16.28 -11.44 14.42
CA SER A 36 -14.89 -11.95 14.45
C SER A 36 -13.89 -10.86 14.79
N VAL A 37 -14.04 -9.66 14.20
CA VAL A 37 -13.17 -8.50 14.47
C VAL A 37 -13.26 -8.06 15.93
N LEU A 38 -14.47 -7.99 16.51
CA LEU A 38 -14.67 -7.62 17.91
C LEU A 38 -14.15 -8.71 18.86
N LYS A 39 -14.47 -9.97 18.59
CA LYS A 39 -14.03 -11.13 19.39
C LYS A 39 -12.52 -11.20 19.52
N ASP A 40 -11.82 -10.95 18.41
CA ASP A 40 -10.36 -11.04 18.35
C ASP A 40 -9.66 -9.71 18.68
N GLY A 41 -10.42 -8.66 19.01
CA GLY A 41 -9.90 -7.35 19.43
C GLY A 41 -9.12 -6.62 18.33
N ILE A 42 -9.50 -6.81 17.06
CA ILE A 42 -8.79 -6.25 15.91
C ILE A 42 -9.16 -4.77 15.72
N PRO A 43 -8.19 -3.83 15.78
CA PRO A 43 -8.48 -2.41 15.55
C PRO A 43 -9.00 -2.12 14.15
N VAL A 44 -9.98 -1.22 14.06
CA VAL A 44 -10.52 -0.71 12.79
C VAL A 44 -10.23 0.78 12.66
N VAL A 45 -9.41 1.14 11.68
CA VAL A 45 -8.93 2.50 11.45
C VAL A 45 -9.52 3.06 10.17
N LYS A 46 -9.88 4.34 10.16
CA LYS A 46 -10.32 5.05 8.95
C LYS A 46 -9.17 5.87 8.37
N ARG A 47 -8.80 5.61 7.12
CA ARG A 47 -7.84 6.42 6.35
C ARG A 47 -8.53 7.56 5.62
N PHE A 48 -7.79 8.63 5.33
CA PHE A 48 -8.31 9.82 4.63
C PHE A 48 -8.42 9.67 3.12
N SER A 49 -7.67 8.73 2.53
CA SER A 49 -7.68 8.43 1.08
C SER A 49 -8.85 7.54 0.68
N GLY A 50 -9.23 7.59 -0.60
CA GLY A 50 -10.27 6.74 -1.19
C GLY A 50 -9.96 5.23 -1.19
N GLY A 51 -10.89 4.43 -1.72
CA GLY A 51 -10.69 3.00 -2.05
C GLY A 51 -11.42 2.01 -1.13
N GLY A 52 -11.07 0.72 -1.25
CA GLY A 52 -11.69 -0.38 -0.48
C GLY A 52 -11.12 -0.57 0.93
N THR A 53 -11.65 -1.55 1.66
CA THR A 53 -11.12 -1.99 2.95
C THR A 53 -9.99 -2.98 2.75
N VAL A 54 -8.93 -2.87 3.56
CA VAL A 54 -7.81 -3.82 3.57
C VAL A 54 -7.56 -4.31 4.99
N ILE A 55 -7.06 -5.53 5.09
CA ILE A 55 -6.45 -6.04 6.32
C ILE A 55 -4.95 -5.79 6.25
N VAL A 56 -4.38 -5.42 7.38
CA VAL A 56 -2.98 -5.04 7.51
C VAL A 56 -2.40 -5.87 8.62
N ASP A 57 -1.30 -6.56 8.35
CA ASP A 57 -0.56 -7.34 9.34
C ASP A 57 0.96 -7.16 9.19
N SER A 58 1.73 -7.91 9.97
CA SER A 58 3.19 -7.99 9.85
C SER A 58 3.68 -8.62 8.55
N GLY A 59 2.80 -8.98 7.63
CA GLY A 59 3.15 -9.40 6.26
C GLY A 59 2.75 -8.38 5.21
N THR A 60 2.28 -7.19 5.61
CA THR A 60 1.83 -6.13 4.71
C THR A 60 2.89 -5.02 4.62
N ILE A 61 3.29 -4.67 3.39
CA ILE A 61 4.24 -3.58 3.15
C ILE A 61 3.51 -2.41 2.51
N PHE A 62 3.67 -1.21 3.07
CA PHE A 62 3.16 0.00 2.44
C PHE A 62 4.24 0.70 1.63
N MET A 63 3.85 1.26 0.49
CA MET A 63 4.65 2.23 -0.26
C MET A 63 3.80 3.49 -0.43
N SER A 64 4.34 4.64 -0.07
CA SER A 64 3.62 5.92 -0.17
C SER A 64 4.44 6.93 -0.94
N PHE A 65 3.85 7.54 -1.96
CA PHE A 65 4.40 8.69 -2.67
C PHE A 65 3.63 9.95 -2.29
N ILE A 66 4.32 10.92 -1.70
CA ILE A 66 3.77 12.25 -1.40
C ILE A 66 4.46 13.25 -2.32
N CYS A 67 3.70 13.87 -3.22
CA CYS A 67 4.27 14.74 -4.24
C CYS A 67 3.41 16.00 -4.45
N ASN A 68 4.07 17.08 -4.83
CA ASN A 68 3.41 18.24 -5.39
C ASN A 68 3.00 17.99 -6.85
N LYS A 69 2.06 18.82 -7.32
CA LYS A 69 1.76 18.92 -8.74
C LYS A 69 2.99 19.48 -9.47
N GLY A 70 3.54 18.69 -10.39
CA GLY A 70 4.71 19.07 -11.18
C GLY A 70 6.04 18.44 -10.74
N ASP A 71 6.12 17.81 -9.55
CA ASP A 71 7.32 17.08 -9.11
C ASP A 71 7.73 15.97 -10.10
N ILE A 72 6.74 15.43 -10.83
CA ILE A 72 6.94 14.43 -11.87
C ILE A 72 6.59 15.08 -13.22
N PRO A 73 7.59 15.38 -14.07
CA PRO A 73 7.37 16.00 -15.37
C PRO A 73 6.39 15.20 -16.23
N GLY A 74 5.40 15.88 -16.80
CA GLY A 74 4.40 15.27 -17.68
C GLY A 74 3.31 14.45 -16.98
N LEU A 75 3.44 14.16 -15.68
CA LEU A 75 2.43 13.40 -14.95
C LEU A 75 1.24 14.27 -14.57
N GLN A 76 0.06 13.90 -15.06
CA GLN A 76 -1.18 14.53 -14.65
C GLN A 76 -1.63 13.95 -13.30
N PRO A 77 -2.00 14.77 -12.30
CA PRO A 77 -2.36 14.31 -10.96
C PRO A 77 -3.79 13.76 -10.94
N TYR A 78 -4.04 12.72 -11.73
CA TYR A 78 -5.29 11.95 -11.77
C TYR A 78 -5.01 10.50 -11.38
N PRO A 79 -6.02 9.75 -10.89
CA PRO A 79 -5.82 8.39 -10.40
C PRO A 79 -5.08 7.47 -11.37
N SER A 80 -5.59 7.35 -12.60
CA SER A 80 -5.05 6.44 -13.62
C SER A 80 -3.61 6.79 -14.07
N PRO A 81 -3.28 8.04 -14.43
CA PRO A 81 -1.89 8.41 -14.74
C PRO A 81 -0.92 8.14 -13.60
N ILE A 82 -1.27 8.49 -12.36
CA ILE A 82 -0.42 8.21 -11.19
C ILE A 82 -0.19 6.70 -11.06
N MET A 83 -1.24 5.89 -11.19
CA MET A 83 -1.16 4.43 -11.08
C MET A 83 -0.35 3.79 -12.21
N SER A 84 -0.46 4.32 -13.43
CA SER A 84 0.35 3.88 -14.56
C SER A 84 1.83 4.18 -14.32
N TRP A 85 2.13 5.38 -13.82
CA TRP A 85 3.50 5.77 -13.47
C TRP A 85 4.10 4.89 -12.36
N THR A 86 3.39 4.72 -11.24
CA THR A 86 3.84 3.83 -10.16
C THR A 86 3.89 2.37 -10.60
N GLY A 87 2.98 1.93 -11.47
CA GLY A 87 3.00 0.59 -12.05
C GLY A 87 4.27 0.31 -12.86
N GLN A 88 4.71 1.26 -13.68
CA GLN A 88 5.98 1.15 -14.41
C GLN A 88 7.18 1.06 -13.45
N LEU A 89 7.20 1.92 -12.42
CA LEU A 89 8.24 1.92 -11.40
C LEU A 89 8.31 0.57 -10.66
N TYR A 90 7.17 0.08 -10.18
CA TYR A 90 7.09 -1.21 -9.49
C TYR A 90 7.44 -2.38 -10.41
N GLY A 91 7.06 -2.33 -11.68
CA GLY A 91 7.42 -3.36 -12.66
C GLY A 91 8.94 -3.47 -12.87
N GLN A 92 9.67 -2.36 -12.81
CA GLN A 92 11.13 -2.38 -12.84
C GLN A 92 11.71 -3.02 -11.56
N ILE A 93 11.20 -2.62 -10.39
CA ILE A 93 11.65 -3.15 -9.10
C ILE A 93 11.36 -4.66 -8.96
N LEU A 94 10.22 -5.11 -9.48
CA LEU A 94 9.76 -6.50 -9.40
C LEU A 94 10.10 -7.31 -10.66
N SER A 95 10.95 -6.77 -11.54
CA SER A 95 11.42 -7.48 -12.73
C SER A 95 12.11 -8.78 -12.32
N GLY A 96 11.76 -9.89 -12.99
CA GLY A 96 12.28 -11.23 -12.67
C GLY A 96 11.55 -11.99 -11.55
N VAL A 97 10.64 -11.34 -10.81
CA VAL A 97 9.81 -12.03 -9.79
C VAL A 97 8.56 -12.66 -10.42
N GLY A 98 8.03 -12.06 -11.49
CA GLY A 98 6.86 -12.56 -12.23
C GLY A 98 6.32 -11.54 -13.24
N ASP A 99 5.14 -11.81 -13.78
CA ASP A 99 4.42 -10.93 -14.71
C ASP A 99 3.63 -9.81 -13.99
N PHE A 100 4.36 -8.81 -13.47
CA PHE A 100 3.78 -7.70 -12.74
C PHE A 100 3.04 -6.76 -13.69
N CYS A 101 1.78 -6.46 -13.40
CA CYS A 101 0.98 -5.53 -14.21
C CYS A 101 -0.01 -4.73 -13.37
N LEU A 102 -0.38 -3.56 -13.90
CA LEU A 102 -1.54 -2.81 -13.44
C LEU A 102 -2.80 -3.38 -14.10
N ARG A 103 -3.79 -3.79 -13.30
CA ARG A 103 -5.10 -4.24 -13.79
C ARG A 103 -6.21 -3.48 -13.10
N GLU A 104 -6.92 -2.67 -13.88
CA GLU A 104 -7.88 -1.69 -13.35
C GLU A 104 -7.26 -0.84 -12.24
N ASN A 105 -7.64 -1.09 -10.98
CA ASN A 105 -7.16 -0.35 -9.81
C ASN A 105 -6.18 -1.14 -8.92
N ASP A 106 -5.78 -2.33 -9.33
CA ASP A 106 -4.90 -3.20 -8.56
C ASP A 106 -3.57 -3.44 -9.27
N TYR A 107 -2.53 -3.69 -8.48
CA TYR A 107 -1.36 -4.37 -9.02
C TYR A 107 -1.54 -5.87 -8.88
N ALA A 108 -1.15 -6.60 -9.92
CA ALA A 108 -1.33 -8.04 -10.02
C ALA A 108 -0.08 -8.74 -10.58
N PHE A 109 0.07 -10.01 -10.20
CA PHE A 109 0.86 -10.98 -10.95
C PHE A 109 -0.12 -11.87 -11.72
N GLY A 110 -0.18 -11.72 -13.05
CA GLY A 110 -1.20 -12.37 -13.88
C GLY A 110 -2.63 -11.99 -13.45
N SER A 111 -3.40 -12.95 -12.96
CA SER A 111 -4.79 -12.75 -12.47
C SER A 111 -4.92 -12.61 -10.95
N ARG A 112 -3.81 -12.66 -10.21
CA ARG A 112 -3.81 -12.58 -8.74
C ARG A 112 -3.35 -11.20 -8.28
N LYS A 113 -4.17 -10.57 -7.44
CA LYS A 113 -3.84 -9.27 -6.82
C LYS A 113 -2.65 -9.41 -5.87
N VAL A 114 -1.72 -8.47 -5.97
CA VAL A 114 -0.52 -8.35 -5.11
C VAL A 114 -0.46 -7.01 -4.38
N GLY A 115 -1.13 -5.99 -4.92
CA GLY A 115 -1.10 -4.63 -4.39
C GLY A 115 -2.45 -3.94 -4.52
N GLY A 116 -2.89 -3.29 -3.45
CA GLY A 116 -4.07 -2.43 -3.42
C GLY A 116 -3.69 -0.96 -3.37
N ASN A 117 -4.42 -0.11 -4.11
CA ASN A 117 -4.11 1.31 -4.22
C ASN A 117 -5.16 2.20 -3.56
N ALA A 118 -4.69 3.28 -2.95
CA ALA A 118 -5.51 4.35 -2.42
C ALA A 118 -4.84 5.70 -2.69
N GLN A 119 -5.64 6.70 -3.07
CA GLN A 119 -5.13 8.02 -3.41
C GLN A 119 -5.93 9.12 -2.72
N SER A 120 -5.24 10.22 -2.45
CA SER A 120 -5.85 11.51 -2.15
C SER A 120 -5.18 12.56 -3.02
N ILE A 121 -6.01 13.32 -3.73
CA ILE A 121 -5.54 14.32 -4.69
C ILE A 121 -6.18 15.64 -4.27
N THR A 122 -5.36 16.67 -4.17
CA THR A 122 -5.77 18.06 -3.91
C THR A 122 -5.35 18.93 -5.09
N LYS A 123 -5.57 20.24 -5.01
CA LYS A 123 -5.20 21.17 -6.09
C LYS A 123 -3.70 21.12 -6.41
N ASP A 124 -2.87 21.10 -5.36
CA ASP A 124 -1.42 21.31 -5.49
C ASP A 124 -0.60 20.08 -5.11
N ARG A 125 -1.22 19.06 -4.51
CA ARG A 125 -0.51 17.87 -4.00
C ARG A 125 -1.33 16.62 -4.19
N TRP A 126 -0.65 15.49 -4.29
CA TRP A 126 -1.27 14.18 -4.32
C TRP A 126 -0.46 13.20 -3.48
N ILE A 127 -1.19 12.20 -2.98
CA ILE A 127 -0.63 11.08 -2.26
C ILE A 127 -1.14 9.79 -2.91
N HIS A 128 -0.23 8.87 -3.19
CA HIS A 128 -0.53 7.52 -3.65
C HIS A 128 0.06 6.51 -2.66
N HIS A 129 -0.81 5.72 -2.05
CA HIS A 129 -0.43 4.64 -1.17
C HIS A 129 -0.74 3.30 -1.83
N THR A 130 0.24 2.39 -1.80
CA THR A 130 0.10 1.00 -2.21
C THR A 130 0.32 0.10 -1.00
N SER A 131 -0.61 -0.82 -0.75
CA SER A 131 -0.44 -1.92 0.21
C SER A 131 -0.07 -3.20 -0.54
N PHE A 132 1.17 -3.66 -0.40
CA PHE A 132 1.67 -4.89 -0.99
C PHE A 132 1.49 -6.07 -0.03
N LEU A 133 0.98 -7.17 -0.58
CA LEU A 133 0.80 -8.44 0.11
C LEU A 133 2.11 -9.23 0.11
N TRP A 134 2.97 -8.95 1.09
CA TRP A 134 4.31 -9.53 1.12
C TRP A 134 4.30 -10.96 1.63
N ASP A 135 3.99 -11.13 2.92
CA ASP A 135 3.87 -12.43 3.60
C ASP A 135 2.73 -12.39 4.63
N TYR A 136 1.57 -11.89 4.19
CA TYR A 136 0.39 -11.73 5.04
C TYR A 136 -0.16 -13.09 5.51
N ASP A 137 -0.80 -13.15 6.68
CA ASP A 137 -1.51 -14.36 7.08
C ASP A 137 -2.85 -14.43 6.32
N VAL A 138 -3.03 -15.50 5.53
CA VAL A 138 -4.24 -15.71 4.73
C VAL A 138 -5.49 -15.76 5.60
N LYS A 139 -5.37 -16.25 6.85
CA LYS A 139 -6.49 -16.30 7.80
C LYS A 139 -7.01 -14.91 8.14
N ASN A 140 -6.17 -13.89 8.14
CA ASN A 140 -6.59 -12.51 8.41
C ASN A 140 -7.54 -11.98 7.33
N MET A 141 -7.57 -12.57 6.14
CA MET A 141 -8.53 -12.19 5.09
C MET A 141 -9.97 -12.57 5.44
N GLU A 142 -10.19 -13.51 6.38
CA GLU A 142 -11.52 -13.90 6.86
C GLU A 142 -12.22 -12.77 7.63
N TYR A 143 -11.48 -11.75 8.10
CA TYR A 143 -12.08 -10.56 8.69
C TYR A 143 -12.75 -9.64 7.66
N LEU A 144 -12.46 -9.81 6.36
CA LEU A 144 -13.01 -8.98 5.29
C LEU A 144 -14.21 -9.65 4.63
N LYS A 145 -15.24 -8.85 4.35
CA LYS A 145 -16.33 -9.28 3.47
C LYS A 145 -15.91 -9.17 2.02
N LEU A 146 -16.42 -10.09 1.20
CA LEU A 146 -16.25 -9.99 -0.24
C LEU A 146 -16.87 -8.68 -0.75
N PRO A 147 -16.15 -7.91 -1.59
CA PRO A 147 -16.70 -6.68 -2.11
C PRO A 147 -17.89 -6.98 -3.02
N SER A 148 -18.95 -6.18 -2.89
CA SER A 148 -20.16 -6.30 -3.72
C SER A 148 -19.88 -6.15 -5.23
N ARG A 149 -18.73 -5.54 -5.58
CA ARG A 149 -18.21 -5.45 -6.95
C ARG A 149 -16.73 -5.81 -6.95
N ALA A 150 -16.39 -6.91 -7.61
CA ALA A 150 -15.02 -7.31 -7.90
C ALA A 150 -14.71 -7.12 -9.39
N PRO A 151 -13.48 -6.70 -9.76
CA PRO A 151 -12.99 -6.73 -11.12
C PRO A 151 -13.15 -8.10 -11.77
N LYS A 152 -13.57 -8.16 -13.04
CA LYS A 152 -13.80 -9.43 -13.77
C LYS A 152 -12.55 -10.29 -13.89
N TYR A 153 -11.37 -9.66 -13.92
CA TYR A 153 -10.10 -10.37 -14.06
C TYR A 153 -9.67 -11.11 -12.79
N ARG A 154 -10.21 -10.71 -11.63
CA ARG A 154 -9.74 -11.21 -10.34
C ARG A 154 -10.19 -12.66 -10.18
N SER A 155 -9.23 -13.57 -10.10
CA SER A 155 -9.52 -14.96 -9.77
C SER A 155 -10.24 -15.04 -8.41
N THR A 156 -11.10 -16.05 -8.22
CA THR A 156 -11.68 -16.38 -6.91
C THR A 156 -10.65 -16.97 -5.95
N SER A 157 -9.46 -17.32 -6.44
CA SER A 157 -8.33 -17.77 -5.63
C SER A 157 -7.78 -16.68 -4.71
N THR A 158 -7.06 -17.09 -3.66
CA THR A 158 -6.43 -16.17 -2.71
C THR A 158 -5.49 -15.18 -3.41
N PRO A 159 -5.40 -13.93 -2.91
CA PRO A 159 -4.40 -12.97 -3.35
C PRO A 159 -2.98 -13.56 -3.30
N TYR A 160 -2.08 -13.01 -4.10
CA TYR A 160 -0.72 -13.53 -4.24
C TYR A 160 0.20 -13.01 -3.14
N LYS A 161 1.01 -13.91 -2.56
CA LYS A 161 2.07 -13.56 -1.60
C LYS A 161 3.38 -13.32 -2.34
N LEU A 162 3.93 -12.12 -2.21
CA LEU A 162 5.19 -11.75 -2.88
C LEU A 162 6.40 -12.54 -2.37
N GLN A 163 6.38 -13.04 -1.13
CA GLN A 163 7.51 -13.73 -0.52
C GLN A 163 7.70 -15.16 -1.03
N GLU A 164 6.64 -15.84 -1.48
CA GLU A 164 6.66 -17.28 -1.83
C GLU A 164 7.61 -17.64 -2.98
N ASN A 165 7.91 -16.69 -3.87
CA ASN A 165 8.69 -16.94 -5.08
C ASN A 165 10.12 -16.36 -5.05
N ARG A 166 10.68 -16.10 -3.86
CA ARG A 166 12.06 -15.60 -3.74
C ARG A 166 13.02 -16.59 -3.13
N LYS A 167 14.22 -16.66 -3.73
CA LYS A 167 15.40 -17.25 -3.08
C LYS A 167 15.69 -16.45 -1.80
N ASN A 168 16.12 -17.14 -0.73
CA ASN A 168 16.31 -16.59 0.62
C ASN A 168 17.10 -15.26 0.70
N GLU A 169 17.94 -14.95 -0.29
CA GLU A 169 18.79 -13.74 -0.32
C GLU A 169 18.02 -12.44 -0.69
N GLU A 170 16.95 -12.52 -1.46
CA GLU A 170 16.16 -11.32 -1.85
C GLU A 170 15.19 -10.86 -0.77
N ARG A 171 15.01 -11.64 0.30
CA ARG A 171 14.15 -11.34 1.45
C ARG A 171 14.63 -10.10 2.23
N LYS A 172 15.91 -9.71 2.11
CA LYS A 172 16.52 -8.59 2.84
C LYS A 172 16.60 -7.27 2.07
N ARG A 173 16.25 -7.24 0.77
CA ARG A 173 16.60 -6.13 -0.14
C ARG A 173 15.53 -5.04 -0.30
N GLY A 174 14.42 -5.10 0.44
CA GLY A 174 13.36 -4.08 0.37
C GLY A 174 13.85 -2.64 0.59
N LYS A 175 14.90 -2.45 1.41
CA LYS A 175 15.59 -1.16 1.58
C LYS A 175 16.41 -0.76 0.35
N GLU A 176 17.19 -1.68 -0.23
CA GLU A 176 18.05 -1.42 -1.39
C GLU A 176 17.25 -1.03 -2.65
N TRP A 177 16.00 -1.48 -2.74
CA TRP A 177 15.12 -1.22 -3.88
C TRP A 177 14.62 0.22 -3.96
N ILE A 178 14.55 0.91 -2.83
CA ILE A 178 14.01 2.26 -2.76
C ILE A 178 15.08 3.33 -2.63
N THR A 179 16.30 2.98 -2.18
CA THR A 179 17.40 3.94 -1.98
C THR A 179 17.61 4.85 -3.19
N PRO A 180 17.57 4.37 -4.45
CA PRO A 180 17.72 5.25 -5.62
C PRO A 180 16.60 6.29 -5.79
N TYR A 181 15.42 6.02 -5.21
CA TYR A 181 14.22 6.84 -5.37
C TYR A 181 13.91 7.73 -4.15
N GLN A 182 14.46 7.40 -2.97
CA GLN A 182 14.25 8.15 -1.72
C GLN A 182 14.81 9.59 -1.78
N HIS A 183 15.88 9.82 -2.53
CA HIS A 183 16.41 11.16 -2.75
C HIS A 183 15.57 12.00 -3.74
N LYS A 184 14.71 11.34 -4.52
CA LYS A 184 13.92 11.96 -5.59
C LYS A 184 12.46 12.17 -5.21
N TYR A 185 11.91 11.34 -4.32
CA TYR A 185 10.51 11.36 -3.90
C TYR A 185 10.42 11.11 -2.40
N ALA A 186 9.45 11.75 -1.74
CA ALA A 186 9.09 11.42 -0.35
C ALA A 186 8.42 10.04 -0.34
N ILE A 187 9.24 9.00 -0.13
CA ILE A 187 8.85 7.59 -0.10
C ILE A 187 8.91 7.07 1.33
N THR A 188 7.78 6.67 1.87
CA THR A 188 7.72 5.93 3.14
C THR A 188 7.40 4.47 2.85
N ILE A 189 8.30 3.57 3.24
CA ILE A 189 7.98 2.16 3.44
C ILE A 189 7.80 1.91 4.92
N THR A 190 6.60 1.47 5.31
CA THR A 190 6.38 0.93 6.65
C THR A 190 6.59 -0.58 6.55
N PRO A 191 7.71 -1.12 7.08
CA PRO A 191 7.87 -2.55 7.14
C PRO A 191 6.93 -3.14 8.21
N PRO A 192 6.77 -4.47 8.24
CA PRO A 192 6.14 -5.18 9.34
C PRO A 192 6.55 -4.64 10.72
N LYS A 193 5.62 -4.64 11.70
CA LYS A 193 5.90 -4.14 13.07
C LYS A 193 7.16 -4.76 13.72
N SER A 194 7.51 -6.01 13.40
CA SER A 194 8.74 -6.68 13.86
C SER A 194 10.02 -5.98 13.40
N ASP A 195 10.00 -5.35 12.23
CA ASP A 195 11.13 -4.62 11.63
C ASP A 195 10.99 -3.09 11.81
N LEU A 196 9.85 -2.62 12.30
CA LEU A 196 9.54 -1.19 12.43
C LEU A 196 10.46 -0.48 13.42
N GLN A 197 10.79 -1.10 14.56
CA GLN A 197 11.71 -0.48 15.52
C GLN A 197 13.13 -0.34 14.96
N LYS A 198 13.63 -1.40 14.30
CA LYS A 198 14.92 -1.35 13.61
C LYS A 198 14.90 -0.31 12.48
N TRP A 199 13.80 -0.22 11.75
CA TRP A 199 13.64 0.76 10.67
C TRP A 199 13.56 2.20 11.17
N LEU A 200 12.83 2.47 12.26
CA LEU A 200 12.77 3.80 12.89
C LEU A 200 14.14 4.25 13.38
N SER A 201 14.91 3.34 14.00
CA SER A 201 16.29 3.59 14.39
C SER A 201 17.17 3.92 13.18
N ASP A 202 17.12 3.10 12.13
CA ASP A 202 17.91 3.30 10.90
C ASP A 202 17.54 4.62 10.17
N PHE A 203 16.28 5.07 10.24
CA PHE A 203 15.80 6.31 9.61
C PHE A 203 16.25 7.57 10.39
N GLN A 204 16.22 7.54 11.72
CA GLN A 204 16.75 8.63 12.56
C GLN A 204 18.26 8.85 12.35
N HIS A 205 19.00 7.78 12.05
CA HIS A 205 20.41 7.87 11.68
C HIS A 205 20.66 8.51 10.30
N LEU A 206 19.74 8.36 9.35
CA LEU A 206 19.83 9.00 8.03
C LEU A 206 19.56 10.51 8.11
N GLU A 207 18.58 10.96 8.90
CA GLU A 207 18.30 12.39 9.12
C GLU A 207 19.41 13.11 9.90
N SER A 208 20.10 12.41 10.80
CA SER A 208 21.25 12.97 11.53
C SER A 208 22.54 13.00 10.70
N SER A 209 22.60 12.28 9.58
CA SER A 209 23.74 12.29 8.66
C SER A 209 23.63 13.33 7.53
N SER A 210 22.45 13.93 7.32
CA SER A 210 22.22 14.98 6.32
C SER A 210 22.39 16.41 6.86
N THR A 211 22.66 16.56 8.16
CA THR A 211 23.02 17.83 8.81
C THR A 211 24.54 17.96 8.98
N ASN A 212 25.26 18.06 7.88
CA ASN A 212 26.61 18.62 7.90
C ASN A 212 26.81 19.53 6.67
N PRO A 213 26.51 20.83 6.77
CA PRO A 213 27.13 21.79 5.88
C PRO A 213 28.58 21.94 6.35
N SER A 214 29.50 21.47 5.52
CA SER A 214 30.90 21.87 5.60
C SER A 214 30.98 23.40 5.52
N ALA A 215 31.09 24.03 6.69
CA ALA A 215 31.61 25.37 6.83
C ALA A 215 33.13 25.24 7.03
N ASN A 216 33.88 25.53 5.97
CA ASN A 216 35.19 26.17 5.98
C ASN A 216 35.51 26.65 4.55
#